data_AF-A0A5C7JEW4-F1
#
_entry.id   AF-A0A5C7JEW4-F1
#
_cell.length_a   1.000
_cell.length_b   1.000
_cell.length_c   1.000
_cell.angle_alpha   90.00
_cell.angle_beta   90.00
_cell.angle_gamma   90.00
#
_symmetry.space_group_name_H-M   'P 1'
#
loop_
_entity.id
_entity.type
_entity.pdbx_description
1 polymer ?
#
loop_
_entity_poly.entity_id
_entity_poly.type
_entity_poly.pdbx_seq_one_letter_code
_entity_poly.pdbx_strand_id
1 'polypeptide(L)'
;MTFNFEQLLIAVGAILMTWIFNNTKLREGITDWFISRLGRDSYNINNHNVNVTLKSIKFESKLNEFDNPLKTELYHYYIDTVLINMEELVNEILTNEKKLTFEDTKKLIKNSMYDKLTHINNEIERTINMPGPLQDKFDKFRNYLTMQHTYAIEHALQSSNKKLLLIQVFDAIDNNSRWFLFYSTEMFDNFNGHFDALSRKDIFNK
;
A
#
# COMPACT_ATOMS: atom_id res chain seq x y z
N MET A 1 -4.51 48.48 15.54
CA MET A 1 -3.93 47.16 15.25
C MET A 1 -3.96 46.98 13.74
N THR A 2 -2.89 47.38 13.06
CA THR A 2 -2.78 47.25 11.60
C THR A 2 -2.44 45.80 11.29
N PHE A 3 -3.43 45.01 10.89
CA PHE A 3 -3.19 43.69 10.34
C PHE A 3 -2.31 43.84 9.10
N ASN A 4 -1.09 43.35 9.18
CA ASN A 4 -0.15 43.42 8.07
C ASN A 4 -0.71 42.52 6.94
N PHE A 5 -0.77 43.04 5.72
CA PHE A 5 -1.39 42.37 4.57
C PHE A 5 -0.87 40.93 4.37
N GLU A 6 0.40 40.70 4.71
CA GLU A 6 1.05 39.38 4.71
C GLU A 6 0.42 38.38 5.70
N GLN A 7 0.06 38.81 6.92
CA GLN A 7 -0.58 37.94 7.90
C GLN A 7 -2.00 37.55 7.46
N LEU A 8 -2.69 38.46 6.78
CA LEU A 8 -4.00 38.19 6.20
C LEU A 8 -3.90 37.17 5.05
N LEU A 9 -2.90 37.31 4.18
CA LEU A 9 -2.63 36.38 3.08
C LEU A 9 -2.24 34.99 3.58
N ILE A 10 -1.42 34.89 4.63
CA ILE A 10 -1.03 33.61 5.24
C ILE A 10 -2.25 32.92 5.87
N ALA A 11 -3.09 33.67 6.60
CA ALA A 11 -4.31 33.13 7.20
C ALA A 11 -5.31 32.64 6.14
N VAL A 12 -5.54 33.44 5.08
CA VAL A 12 -6.42 33.06 3.96
C VAL A 12 -5.85 31.86 3.21
N GLY A 13 -4.53 31.80 2.99
CA GLY A 13 -3.86 30.66 2.37
C GLY A 13 -3.97 29.39 3.20
N ALA A 14 -3.82 29.48 4.52
CA ALA A 14 -3.99 28.33 5.42
C ALA A 14 -5.43 27.83 5.45
N ILE A 15 -6.43 28.72 5.45
CA ILE A 15 -7.85 28.36 5.38
C ILE A 15 -8.17 27.66 4.05
N LEU A 16 -7.68 28.21 2.93
CA LEU A 16 -7.84 27.61 1.61
C LEU A 16 -7.18 26.23 1.53
N MET A 17 -5.94 26.09 1.98
CA MET A 17 -5.24 24.80 1.97
C MET A 17 -5.95 23.77 2.86
N THR A 18 -6.39 24.18 4.04
CA THR A 18 -7.16 23.29 4.94
C THR A 18 -8.47 22.85 4.30
N TRP A 19 -9.17 23.75 3.61
CA TRP A 19 -10.41 23.44 2.88
C TRP A 19 -10.16 22.51 1.69
N ILE A 20 -9.07 22.72 0.95
CA ILE A 20 -8.63 21.87 -0.16
C ILE A 20 -8.27 20.46 0.34
N PHE A 21 -7.51 20.35 1.43
CA PHE A 21 -7.08 19.06 1.98
C PHE A 21 -8.26 18.25 2.54
N ASN A 22 -9.24 18.91 3.13
CA ASN A 22 -10.44 18.27 3.67
C ASN A 22 -11.49 17.91 2.62
N ASN A 23 -11.32 18.34 1.37
CA ASN A 23 -12.29 18.11 0.30
C ASN A 23 -11.65 17.31 -0.84
N THR A 24 -11.85 16.00 -0.83
CA THR A 24 -11.19 15.04 -1.73
C THR A 24 -11.33 15.40 -3.21
N LYS A 25 -12.49 15.90 -3.65
CA LYS A 25 -12.70 16.35 -5.05
C LYS A 25 -11.87 17.58 -5.42
N LEU A 26 -11.67 18.51 -4.49
CA LEU A 26 -10.83 19.70 -4.71
C LEU A 26 -9.34 19.34 -4.65
N ARG A 27 -8.96 18.42 -3.76
CA ARG A 27 -7.62 17.84 -3.73
C ARG A 27 -7.28 17.16 -5.04
N GLU A 28 -8.19 16.35 -5.58
CA GLU A 28 -8.06 15.70 -6.88
C GLU A 28 -7.98 16.73 -8.01
N GLY A 29 -8.87 17.74 -8.04
CA GLY A 29 -8.87 18.80 -9.04
C GLY A 29 -7.62 19.68 -9.04
N ILE A 30 -7.05 19.97 -7.87
CA ILE A 30 -5.79 20.71 -7.75
C ILE A 30 -4.60 19.84 -8.14
N THR A 31 -4.63 18.55 -7.80
CA THR A 31 -3.60 17.59 -8.25
C THR A 31 -3.63 17.44 -9.77
N ASP A 32 -4.83 17.34 -10.38
CA ASP A 32 -5.03 17.33 -11.82
C ASP A 32 -4.58 18.64 -12.49
N TRP A 33 -4.91 19.79 -11.89
CA TRP A 33 -4.44 21.09 -12.37
C TRP A 33 -2.92 21.22 -12.27
N PHE A 34 -2.31 20.76 -11.17
CA PHE A 34 -0.87 20.80 -10.95
C PHE A 34 -0.12 19.87 -11.92
N ILE A 35 -0.60 18.63 -12.10
CA ILE A 35 -0.05 17.64 -13.05
C ILE A 35 -0.23 18.11 -14.50
N SER A 36 -1.33 18.80 -14.83
CA SER A 36 -1.55 19.34 -16.18
C SER A 36 -0.78 20.63 -16.47
N ARG A 37 -0.45 21.43 -15.45
CA ARG A 37 0.26 22.71 -15.60
C ARG A 37 1.78 22.56 -15.50
N LEU A 38 2.30 21.76 -14.56
CA LEU A 38 3.74 21.49 -14.40
C LEU A 38 4.18 20.24 -15.15
N GLY A 39 3.29 19.27 -15.29
CA GLY A 39 3.60 17.98 -15.89
C GLY A 39 3.42 17.90 -17.40
N ARG A 40 3.22 19.01 -18.11
CA ARG A 40 3.15 18.97 -19.58
C ARG A 40 4.43 18.42 -20.22
N ASP A 41 5.61 18.56 -19.58
CA ASP A 41 6.88 18.18 -20.24
C ASP A 41 7.89 17.33 -19.43
N SER A 42 7.71 17.03 -18.12
CA SER A 42 8.84 16.47 -17.32
C SER A 42 8.57 15.31 -16.33
N TYR A 43 7.31 14.97 -16.02
CA TYR A 43 7.05 13.86 -15.07
C TYR A 43 7.07 12.51 -15.80
N ASN A 44 8.17 11.77 -15.63
CA ASN A 44 8.30 10.39 -16.03
C ASN A 44 7.83 9.49 -14.89
N ILE A 45 6.87 8.60 -15.16
CA ILE A 45 6.35 7.67 -14.15
C ILE A 45 7.45 6.76 -13.56
N ASN A 46 8.53 6.52 -14.31
CA ASN A 46 9.71 5.80 -13.82
C ASN A 46 10.43 6.53 -12.66
N ASN A 47 10.16 7.82 -12.44
CA ASN A 47 10.71 8.60 -11.34
C ASN A 47 9.85 8.51 -10.07
N HIS A 48 8.75 7.75 -10.07
CA HIS A 48 7.98 7.52 -8.85
C HIS A 48 8.80 6.69 -7.85
N ASN A 49 8.77 7.08 -6.58
CA ASN A 49 9.58 6.44 -5.52
C ASN A 49 9.02 5.10 -5.03
N VAL A 50 7.98 4.53 -5.66
CA VAL A 50 7.27 3.36 -5.11
C VAL A 50 8.19 2.16 -4.96
N ASN A 51 9.08 1.92 -5.93
CA ASN A 51 10.08 0.85 -5.87
C ASN A 51 11.12 1.08 -4.76
N VAL A 52 11.48 2.35 -4.49
CA VAL A 52 12.40 2.69 -3.41
C VAL A 52 11.72 2.46 -2.07
N THR A 53 10.46 2.88 -1.93
CA THR A 53 9.67 2.66 -0.72
C THR A 53 9.50 1.17 -0.43
N LEU A 54 9.07 0.36 -1.41
CA LEU A 54 8.91 -1.08 -1.21
C LEU A 54 10.20 -1.76 -0.76
N LYS A 55 11.35 -1.36 -1.31
CA LYS A 55 12.67 -1.84 -0.88
C LYS A 55 13.02 -1.40 0.54
N SER A 56 12.71 -0.16 0.92
CA SER A 56 12.90 0.35 2.28
C SER A 56 12.06 -0.43 3.28
N ILE A 57 10.77 -0.60 3.01
CA ILE A 57 9.83 -1.34 3.86
C ILE A 57 10.29 -2.78 4.04
N LYS A 58 10.73 -3.44 2.97
CA LYS A 58 11.27 -4.81 3.02
C LYS A 58 12.57 -4.91 3.82
N PHE A 59 13.36 -3.85 3.85
CA PHE A 59 14.55 -3.79 4.71
C PHE A 59 14.16 -3.56 6.17
N GLU A 60 13.27 -2.60 6.43
CA GLU A 60 12.73 -2.28 7.77
C GLU A 60 12.08 -3.51 8.41
N SER A 61 11.29 -4.29 7.66
CA SER A 61 10.65 -5.51 8.17
C SER A 61 11.67 -6.57 8.61
N LYS A 62 12.83 -6.65 7.95
CA LYS A 62 13.88 -7.61 8.31
C LYS A 62 14.61 -7.24 9.61
N LEU A 63 14.56 -5.98 10.01
CA LEU A 63 15.14 -5.51 11.26
C LEU A 63 14.22 -5.76 12.46
N ASN A 64 12.93 -5.98 12.22
CA ASN A 64 11.98 -6.28 13.28
C ASN A 64 12.14 -7.73 13.74
N GLU A 65 12.43 -7.89 15.03
CA GLU A 65 12.52 -9.17 15.72
C GLU A 65 11.54 -9.15 16.90
N PHE A 66 10.85 -10.27 17.11
CA PHE A 66 9.97 -10.46 18.24
C PHE A 66 10.64 -11.32 19.30
N ASP A 67 10.06 -11.30 20.50
CA ASP A 67 10.40 -12.12 21.65
C ASP A 67 10.53 -13.62 21.32
N ASN A 68 9.72 -14.11 20.37
CA ASN A 68 9.73 -15.50 19.94
C ASN A 68 10.32 -15.66 18.51
N PRO A 69 11.31 -16.55 18.29
CA PRO A 69 11.91 -16.77 16.96
C PRO A 69 10.91 -17.29 15.91
N LEU A 70 9.96 -18.15 16.30
CA LEU A 70 8.95 -18.69 15.40
C LEU A 70 7.96 -17.60 14.95
N LYS A 71 7.62 -16.69 15.87
CA LYS A 71 6.80 -15.51 15.58
C LYS A 71 7.52 -14.57 14.61
N THR A 72 8.83 -14.38 14.80
CA THR A 72 9.69 -13.62 13.88
C THR A 72 9.73 -14.25 12.49
N GLU A 73 9.92 -15.57 12.39
CA GLU A 73 9.90 -16.31 11.12
C GLU A 73 8.55 -16.15 10.40
N LEU A 74 7.44 -16.31 11.13
CA LEU A 74 6.09 -16.14 10.58
C LEU A 74 5.84 -14.71 10.07
N TYR A 75 6.27 -13.71 10.85
CA TYR A 75 6.17 -12.31 10.45
C TYR A 75 6.96 -12.04 9.17
N HIS A 76 8.24 -12.42 9.11
CA HIS A 76 9.07 -12.20 7.93
C HIS A 76 8.49 -12.90 6.69
N TYR A 77 8.04 -14.15 6.84
CA TYR A 77 7.41 -14.89 5.73
C TYR A 77 6.17 -14.17 5.21
N TYR A 78 5.27 -13.74 6.10
CA TYR A 78 4.03 -13.05 5.71
C TYR A 78 4.33 -11.73 5.00
N ILE A 79 5.20 -10.89 5.58
CA ILE A 79 5.57 -9.60 5.01
C ILE A 79 6.24 -9.78 3.64
N ASP A 80 7.21 -10.69 3.52
CA ASP A 80 7.92 -10.91 2.26
C ASP A 80 6.97 -11.41 1.17
N THR A 81 6.04 -12.31 1.50
CA THR A 81 5.03 -12.82 0.55
C THR A 81 4.20 -11.67 -0.04
N VAL A 82 3.75 -10.74 0.80
CA VAL A 82 2.95 -9.60 0.35
C VAL A 82 3.80 -8.60 -0.45
N LEU A 83 4.95 -8.19 0.08
CA LEU A 83 5.77 -7.14 -0.55
C LEU A 83 6.37 -7.57 -1.90
N ILE A 84 6.75 -8.84 -2.05
CA ILE A 84 7.22 -9.37 -3.35
C ILE A 84 6.12 -9.24 -4.40
N ASN A 85 4.89 -9.62 -4.06
CA ASN A 85 3.76 -9.55 -4.99
C ASN A 85 3.39 -8.09 -5.35
N MET A 86 3.54 -7.16 -4.41
CA MET A 86 3.35 -5.72 -4.69
C MET A 86 4.46 -5.16 -5.58
N GLU A 87 5.71 -5.57 -5.38
CA GLU A 87 6.83 -5.20 -6.26
C GLU A 87 6.62 -5.75 -7.68
N GLU A 88 6.16 -6.99 -7.81
CA GLU A 88 5.81 -7.58 -9.11
C GLU A 88 4.67 -6.82 -9.80
N LEU A 89 3.62 -6.43 -9.07
CA LEU A 89 2.54 -5.59 -9.60
C LEU A 89 3.06 -4.27 -10.16
N VAL A 90 3.90 -3.56 -9.40
CA VAL A 90 4.49 -2.29 -9.84
C VAL A 90 5.33 -2.48 -11.10
N ASN A 91 6.16 -3.52 -11.14
CA ASN A 91 7.00 -3.83 -12.29
C ASN A 91 6.18 -4.17 -13.54
N GLU A 92 5.07 -4.90 -13.38
CA GLU A 92 4.15 -5.23 -14.47
C GLU A 92 3.48 -3.97 -15.05
N ILE A 93 3.06 -3.04 -14.19
CA ILE A 93 2.48 -1.76 -14.60
C ILE A 93 3.52 -0.93 -15.36
N LEU A 94 4.72 -0.74 -14.79
CA LEU A 94 5.80 0.04 -15.42
C LEU A 94 6.23 -0.51 -16.78
N THR A 95 6.24 -1.83 -16.93
CA THR A 95 6.68 -2.49 -18.18
C THR A 95 5.65 -2.31 -19.31
N ASN A 96 4.36 -2.28 -18.98
CA ASN A 96 3.29 -2.25 -19.96
C ASN A 96 2.69 -0.85 -20.17
N GLU A 97 2.92 0.11 -19.26
CA GLU A 97 2.28 1.42 -19.31
C GLU A 97 2.45 2.08 -20.67
N LYS A 98 3.67 2.11 -21.25
CA LYS A 98 3.93 2.82 -22.51
C LYS A 98 3.16 2.27 -23.71
N LYS A 99 2.78 0.99 -23.67
CA LYS A 99 2.18 0.25 -24.79
C LYS A 99 0.65 0.32 -24.79
N LEU A 100 0.05 0.51 -23.62
CA LEU A 100 -1.39 0.36 -23.43
C LEU A 100 -2.13 1.69 -23.54
N THR A 101 -3.38 1.62 -23.98
CA THR A 101 -4.32 2.76 -23.91
C THR A 101 -4.71 3.02 -22.45
N PHE A 102 -5.40 4.13 -22.19
CA PHE A 102 -5.88 4.45 -20.84
C PHE A 102 -6.79 3.34 -20.27
N GLU A 103 -7.78 2.91 -21.05
CA GLU A 103 -8.74 1.88 -20.63
C GLU A 103 -8.07 0.52 -20.45
N ASP A 104 -7.13 0.16 -21.34
CA ASP A 104 -6.40 -1.11 -21.20
C ASP A 104 -5.44 -1.07 -20.00
N THR A 105 -4.89 0.11 -19.67
CA THR A 105 -4.09 0.29 -18.45
C THR A 105 -4.95 0.09 -17.20
N LYS A 106 -6.18 0.60 -17.15
CA LYS A 106 -7.11 0.35 -16.03
C LYS A 106 -7.41 -1.14 -15.88
N LYS A 107 -7.71 -1.82 -16.99
CA LYS A 107 -8.00 -3.27 -16.99
C LYS A 107 -6.79 -4.07 -16.51
N LEU A 108 -5.59 -3.75 -17.00
CA LEU A 108 -4.35 -4.38 -16.55
C LEU A 108 -4.20 -4.22 -15.04
N ILE A 109 -4.20 -2.99 -14.52
CA ILE A 109 -4.01 -2.69 -13.10
C ILE A 109 -5.01 -3.47 -12.24
N LYS A 110 -6.30 -3.44 -12.63
CA LYS A 110 -7.36 -4.14 -11.91
C LYS A 110 -7.12 -5.65 -11.88
N ASN A 111 -6.88 -6.27 -13.03
CA ASN A 111 -6.71 -7.71 -13.14
C ASN A 111 -5.43 -8.17 -12.42
N SER A 112 -4.30 -7.51 -12.68
CA SER A 112 -3.02 -7.85 -12.04
C SER A 112 -3.11 -7.69 -10.51
N MET A 113 -3.79 -6.67 -9.99
CA MET A 113 -4.05 -6.56 -8.54
C MET A 113 -4.84 -7.76 -8.01
N TYR A 114 -5.97 -8.11 -8.63
CA TYR A 114 -6.79 -9.24 -8.16
C TYR A 114 -6.05 -10.57 -8.23
N ASP A 115 -5.28 -10.78 -9.29
CA ASP A 115 -4.45 -11.97 -9.46
C ASP A 115 -3.39 -12.05 -8.36
N LYS A 116 -2.71 -10.94 -8.04
CA LYS A 116 -1.70 -10.88 -6.97
C LYS A 116 -2.31 -11.09 -5.58
N LEU A 117 -3.45 -10.48 -5.28
CA LEU A 117 -4.13 -10.69 -4.00
C LEU A 117 -4.60 -12.15 -3.83
N THR A 118 -5.13 -12.75 -4.90
CA THR A 118 -5.52 -14.16 -4.91
C THR A 118 -4.30 -15.07 -4.70
N HIS A 119 -3.20 -14.78 -5.38
CA HIS A 119 -1.96 -15.54 -5.23
C HIS A 119 -1.40 -15.45 -3.80
N ILE A 120 -1.35 -14.25 -3.21
CA ILE A 120 -0.94 -14.03 -1.81
C ILE A 120 -1.76 -14.91 -0.87
N ASN A 121 -3.10 -14.89 -1.00
CA ASN A 121 -3.98 -15.67 -0.13
C ASN A 121 -3.71 -17.18 -0.26
N ASN A 122 -3.58 -17.67 -1.49
CA ASN A 122 -3.29 -19.09 -1.75
C ASN A 122 -1.94 -19.53 -1.17
N GLU A 123 -0.88 -18.71 -1.33
CA GLU A 123 0.44 -19.03 -0.77
C GLU A 123 0.45 -19.02 0.75
N ILE A 124 -0.29 -18.08 1.37
CA ILE A 124 -0.46 -18.02 2.82
C ILE A 124 -1.22 -19.26 3.31
N GLU A 125 -2.37 -19.60 2.73
CA GLU A 125 -3.19 -20.74 3.18
C GLU A 125 -2.47 -22.08 3.00
N ARG A 126 -1.65 -22.17 1.95
CA ARG A 126 -0.86 -23.37 1.70
C ARG A 126 0.27 -23.53 2.71
N THR A 127 0.88 -22.44 3.15
CA THR A 127 2.12 -22.50 3.95
C THR A 127 1.88 -22.29 5.43
N ILE A 128 0.96 -21.42 5.82
CA ILE A 128 0.63 -21.06 7.19
C ILE A 128 -0.71 -21.70 7.58
N ASN A 129 -0.69 -22.47 8.67
CA ASN A 129 -1.89 -22.99 9.31
C ASN A 129 -1.69 -22.93 10.82
N MET A 130 -2.23 -21.88 11.44
CA MET A 130 -2.11 -21.66 12.88
C MET A 130 -3.21 -22.40 13.67
N PRO A 131 -2.97 -22.68 14.96
CA PRO A 131 -3.95 -23.37 15.78
C PRO A 131 -5.11 -22.45 16.22
N GLY A 132 -6.34 -22.91 15.94
CA GLY A 132 -7.58 -22.43 16.55
C GLY A 132 -7.73 -20.89 16.55
N PRO A 133 -7.86 -20.23 17.72
CA PRO A 133 -8.12 -18.78 17.80
C PRO A 133 -7.04 -17.88 17.17
N LEU A 134 -5.82 -18.37 16.97
CA LEU A 134 -4.76 -17.62 16.28
C LEU A 134 -5.05 -17.49 14.79
N GLN A 135 -5.51 -18.56 14.16
CA GLN A 135 -5.89 -18.56 12.75
C GLN A 135 -7.02 -17.57 12.51
N ASP A 136 -8.06 -17.58 13.34
CA ASP A 136 -9.18 -16.64 13.23
C ASP A 136 -8.75 -15.17 13.32
N LYS A 137 -7.82 -14.85 14.24
CA LYS A 137 -7.28 -13.49 14.38
C LYS A 137 -6.46 -13.09 13.16
N PHE A 138 -5.61 -14.00 12.68
CA PHE A 138 -4.78 -13.78 11.51
C PHE A 138 -5.61 -13.61 10.24
N ASP A 139 -6.62 -14.45 10.02
CA ASP A 139 -7.50 -14.36 8.86
C ASP A 139 -8.33 -13.08 8.86
N LYS A 140 -8.88 -12.68 10.02
CA LYS A 140 -9.58 -11.39 10.14
C LYS A 140 -8.69 -10.22 9.73
N PHE A 141 -7.45 -10.24 10.19
CA PHE A 141 -6.48 -9.19 9.89
C PHE A 141 -6.07 -9.20 8.41
N ARG A 142 -5.75 -10.37 7.86
CA ARG A 142 -5.42 -10.55 6.44
C ARG A 142 -6.55 -10.08 5.53
N ASN A 143 -7.79 -10.42 5.88
CA ASN A 143 -8.98 -10.00 5.12
C ASN A 143 -9.17 -8.48 5.18
N TYR A 144 -8.94 -7.86 6.35
CA TYR A 144 -8.97 -6.41 6.49
C TYR A 144 -7.93 -5.73 5.58
N LEU A 145 -6.69 -6.20 5.57
CA LEU A 145 -5.64 -5.63 4.72
C LEU A 145 -5.89 -5.82 3.23
N THR A 146 -6.37 -7.01 2.83
CA THR A 146 -6.80 -7.27 1.44
C THR A 146 -7.89 -6.28 1.00
N MET A 147 -8.84 -5.99 1.89
CA MET A 147 -9.89 -5.01 1.64
C MET A 147 -9.33 -3.59 1.51
N GLN A 148 -8.35 -3.18 2.33
CA GLN A 148 -7.70 -1.87 2.23
C GLN A 148 -6.97 -1.70 0.88
N HIS A 149 -6.17 -2.68 0.47
CA HIS A 149 -5.49 -2.66 -0.82
C HIS A 149 -6.49 -2.57 -1.97
N THR A 150 -7.54 -3.38 -1.94
CA THR A 150 -8.58 -3.38 -2.99
C THR A 150 -9.28 -2.02 -3.06
N TYR A 151 -9.68 -1.47 -1.91
CA TYR A 151 -10.37 -0.18 -1.84
C TYR A 151 -9.52 0.96 -2.40
N ALA A 152 -8.24 1.02 -2.03
CA ALA A 152 -7.35 2.09 -2.46
C ALA A 152 -7.11 2.07 -3.98
N ILE A 153 -6.93 0.88 -4.57
CA ILE A 153 -6.72 0.73 -6.01
C ILE A 153 -8.02 1.00 -6.78
N GLU A 154 -9.17 0.52 -6.32
CA GLU A 154 -10.47 0.80 -6.95
C GLU A 154 -10.79 2.30 -6.95
N HIS A 155 -10.39 3.04 -5.90
CA HIS A 155 -10.50 4.50 -5.89
C HIS A 155 -9.57 5.14 -6.92
N ALA A 156 -8.31 4.69 -7.02
CA ALA A 156 -7.36 5.19 -8.02
C ALA A 156 -7.83 4.90 -9.46
N LEU A 157 -8.52 3.78 -9.71
CA LEU A 157 -9.10 3.43 -11.01
C LEU A 157 -10.19 4.41 -11.49
N GLN A 158 -10.76 5.23 -10.60
CA GLN A 158 -11.70 6.30 -10.94
C GLN A 158 -11.03 7.53 -11.57
N SER A 159 -9.71 7.54 -11.68
CA SER A 159 -8.95 8.60 -12.34
C SER A 159 -9.52 9.00 -13.71
N SER A 160 -9.40 10.31 -14.01
CA SER A 160 -9.89 10.96 -15.23
C SER A 160 -8.97 10.78 -16.44
N ASN A 161 -7.68 10.53 -16.19
CA ASN A 161 -6.66 10.38 -17.23
C ASN A 161 -5.56 9.39 -16.81
N LYS A 162 -4.83 8.88 -17.79
CA LYS A 162 -3.82 7.83 -17.58
C LYS A 162 -2.66 8.26 -16.67
N LYS A 163 -2.25 9.52 -16.75
CA LYS A 163 -1.11 10.01 -15.97
C LYS A 163 -1.48 10.12 -14.49
N LEU A 164 -2.65 10.69 -14.19
CA LEU A 164 -3.20 10.73 -12.84
C LEU A 164 -3.41 9.31 -12.29
N LEU A 165 -3.96 8.41 -13.11
CA LEU A 165 -4.16 7.01 -12.73
C LEU A 165 -2.88 6.36 -12.22
N LEU A 166 -1.80 6.46 -13.00
CA LEU A 166 -0.53 5.83 -12.63
C LEU A 166 0.06 6.42 -11.35
N ILE A 167 -0.05 7.74 -11.17
CA ILE A 167 0.37 8.42 -9.93
C ILE A 167 -0.46 7.91 -8.74
N GLN A 168 -1.79 7.96 -8.85
CA GLN A 168 -2.70 7.56 -7.77
C GLN A 168 -2.55 6.09 -7.41
N VAL A 169 -2.31 5.21 -8.39
CA VAL A 169 -2.09 3.78 -8.15
C VAL A 169 -0.78 3.55 -7.42
N PHE A 170 0.31 4.24 -7.81
CA PHE A 170 1.60 4.08 -7.14
C PHE A 170 1.62 4.73 -5.75
N ASP A 171 0.96 5.87 -5.56
CA ASP A 171 0.73 6.46 -4.25
C ASP A 171 -0.13 5.52 -3.37
N ALA A 172 -1.13 4.86 -3.94
CA ALA A 172 -1.94 3.89 -3.22
C ALA A 172 -1.10 2.69 -2.79
N ILE A 173 -0.26 2.13 -3.67
CA ILE A 173 0.63 1.01 -3.33
C ILE A 173 1.63 1.44 -2.24
N ASP A 174 2.32 2.57 -2.41
CA ASP A 174 3.30 3.08 -1.43
C ASP A 174 2.66 3.24 -0.03
N ASN A 175 1.57 4.02 0.05
CA ASN A 175 0.92 4.29 1.32
C ASN A 175 0.36 3.03 1.97
N ASN A 176 -0.30 2.15 1.21
CA ASN A 176 -0.86 0.94 1.77
C ASN A 176 0.22 -0.06 2.20
N SER A 177 1.36 -0.12 1.51
CA SER A 177 2.49 -0.95 1.96
C SER A 177 3.10 -0.47 3.27
N ARG A 178 3.14 0.85 3.52
CA ARG A 178 3.56 1.40 4.82
C ARG A 178 2.58 1.05 5.93
N TRP A 179 1.29 1.25 5.68
CA TRP A 179 0.24 0.89 6.63
C TRP A 179 0.22 -0.62 6.90
N PHE A 180 0.40 -1.42 5.85
CA PHE A 180 0.53 -2.87 5.95
C PHE A 180 1.64 -3.28 6.92
N LEU A 181 2.84 -2.70 6.79
CA LEU A 181 3.94 -2.98 7.70
C LEU A 181 3.58 -2.61 9.14
N PHE A 182 3.10 -1.38 9.35
CA PHE A 182 2.74 -0.87 10.68
C PHE A 182 1.70 -1.77 11.36
N TYR A 183 0.58 -2.04 10.69
CA TYR A 183 -0.48 -2.87 11.26
C TYR A 183 -0.03 -4.31 11.47
N SER A 184 0.81 -4.85 10.60
CA SER A 184 1.31 -6.21 10.75
C SER A 184 2.24 -6.31 11.96
N THR A 185 3.13 -5.34 12.15
CA THR A 185 3.99 -5.29 13.35
C THR A 185 3.12 -5.23 14.61
N GLU A 186 2.15 -4.31 14.68
CA GLU A 186 1.22 -4.21 15.81
C GLU A 186 0.43 -5.50 16.05
N MET A 187 -0.04 -6.17 15.00
CA MET A 187 -0.80 -7.42 15.12
C MET A 187 0.07 -8.54 15.71
N PHE A 188 1.30 -8.68 15.22
CA PHE A 188 2.24 -9.66 15.75
C PHE A 188 2.67 -9.30 17.17
N ASP A 189 2.96 -8.04 17.51
CA ASP A 189 3.24 -7.62 18.89
C ASP A 189 2.13 -8.05 19.86
N ASN A 190 0.88 -7.93 19.43
CA ASN A 190 -0.30 -8.31 20.23
C ASN A 190 -0.58 -9.82 20.28
N PHE A 191 0.17 -10.67 19.58
CA PHE A 191 0.15 -12.12 19.74
C PHE A 191 0.93 -12.55 21.00
N ASN A 192 0.42 -12.18 22.18
CA ASN A 192 1.01 -12.53 23.47
C ASN A 192 0.62 -13.95 23.93
N GLY A 193 1.59 -14.70 24.45
CA GLY A 193 1.39 -15.96 25.20
C GLY A 193 0.89 -17.17 24.40
N HIS A 194 0.73 -17.04 23.08
CA HIS A 194 0.25 -18.13 22.23
C HIS A 194 1.35 -18.81 21.39
N PHE A 195 2.54 -18.22 21.25
CA PHE A 195 3.65 -18.78 20.47
C PHE A 195 4.65 -19.60 21.30
N ASP A 196 4.69 -19.43 22.62
CA ASP A 196 5.69 -20.08 23.49
C ASP A 196 5.52 -21.60 23.59
N ALA A 197 4.30 -22.10 23.36
CA ALA A 197 3.99 -23.52 23.34
C ALA A 197 3.96 -24.13 21.93
N LEU A 198 4.18 -23.33 20.89
CA LEU A 198 4.08 -23.76 19.50
C LEU A 198 5.45 -24.06 18.92
N SER A 199 5.50 -25.12 18.10
CA SER A 199 6.63 -25.45 17.27
C SER A 199 6.39 -24.97 15.84
N ARG A 200 7.46 -24.94 15.05
CA ARG A 200 7.38 -24.58 13.63
C ARG A 200 6.37 -25.43 12.86
N LYS A 201 6.20 -26.71 13.20
CA LYS A 201 5.25 -27.63 12.54
C LYS A 201 3.78 -27.34 12.87
N ASP A 202 3.52 -26.61 13.96
CA ASP A 202 2.17 -26.22 14.37
C ASP A 202 1.69 -24.96 13.64
N ILE A 203 2.58 -24.30 12.90
CA ILE A 203 2.32 -23.05 12.19
C ILE A 203 2.60 -23.18 10.69
N PHE A 204 3.67 -23.88 10.33
CA PHE A 204 4.07 -24.06 8.94
C PHE A 204 3.77 -25.49 8.48
N ASN A 205 3.04 -25.60 7.37
CA ASN A 205 2.71 -26.89 6.74
C ASN A 205 3.92 -27.60 6.09
N LYS A 206 5.09 -26.94 6.05
CA LYS A 206 6.34 -27.44 5.45
C LYS A 206 7.52 -27.27 6.41
#